data_AF-A0A1C4IY43-F1
#
_entry.id   AF-A0A1C4IY43-F1
#
_cell.length_a   1.000
_cell.length_b   1.000
_cell.length_c   1.000
_cell.angle_alpha   90.00
_cell.angle_beta   90.00
_cell.angle_gamma   90.00
#
_symmetry.space_group_name_H-M   'P 1'
#
loop_
_entity.id
_entity.type
_entity.pdbx_description
1 polymer ?
#
loop_
_entity_poly.entity_id
_entity_poly.type
_entity_poly.pdbx_seq_one_letter_code
_entity_poly.pdbx_strand_id
1 'polypeptide(L)'
;MPVRSAWLVNRTDAESGQSRTDTRLAPLGTMTPTSGLASRGGIVPGSPDGKSLMSGLYVFGTTAGMTATIAPGRAVVQGSEAAGAYPVVLTDYTALTFADGDANNPRTDLVVLRVYDAQFDNTGRTEAVLEIVQGAPEATPRAPQTPPASLPLATVLVPAGASVGTGGVNWTSAVTELRTTTVAVGGILPLYGGAAEQGAYPGQYRDSGSQLQRWDGTRWLGYPAQLGGIAPAGQLATGTYTGQYRDNAGRLERWNGTAWTLAAPSPSFSYNNDGGFCKATAWTEALTDTNGPTVTTTFTAPPSGKILVTVGYQGRSSVDGGWGRMTVNLRKDGALILGAPTDETRCATTTGRDMQSVSTTFQITGLVAGATYAAVSAYCASATTNSHWFDNRFVRVDPVF
;
A
#
# COMPACT_ATOMS: atom_id res chain seq x y z
N MET A 1 16.67 -43.76 15.25
CA MET A 1 15.43 -42.98 15.11
C MET A 1 15.76 -41.65 14.42
N PRO A 2 15.15 -41.34 13.25
CA PRO A 2 15.49 -40.16 12.46
C PRO A 2 14.83 -38.87 13.00
N VAL A 3 13.70 -38.99 13.71
CA VAL A 3 13.09 -37.90 14.46
C VAL A 3 13.74 -37.82 15.85
N ARG A 4 14.15 -36.63 16.27
CA ARG A 4 14.82 -36.39 17.56
C ARG A 4 14.32 -35.10 18.19
N SER A 5 14.17 -35.07 19.51
CA SER A 5 13.88 -33.84 20.26
C SER A 5 15.08 -33.39 21.10
N ALA A 6 15.16 -32.09 21.39
CA ALA A 6 16.18 -31.51 22.27
C ALA A 6 15.64 -31.11 23.65
N TRP A 7 14.64 -31.85 24.17
CA TRP A 7 14.25 -31.72 25.57
C TRP A 7 15.02 -32.69 26.46
N LEU A 8 15.19 -32.33 27.73
CA LEU A 8 15.88 -33.14 28.72
C LEU A 8 15.00 -34.35 29.09
N VAL A 9 15.32 -35.53 28.55
CA VAL A 9 14.79 -36.79 29.10
C VAL A 9 15.56 -37.09 30.39
N ASN A 10 14.85 -37.36 31.48
CA ASN A 10 15.48 -37.77 32.75
C ASN A 10 16.38 -38.98 32.48
N ARG A 11 17.66 -38.89 32.83
CA ARG A 11 18.57 -40.02 32.72
C ARG A 11 18.12 -41.08 33.73
N THR A 12 17.64 -42.21 33.22
CA THR A 12 17.44 -43.42 34.03
C THR A 12 18.55 -44.43 33.71
N ASP A 13 18.57 -45.55 34.43
CA ASP A 13 19.51 -46.63 34.18
C ASP A 13 19.26 -47.35 32.83
N ALA A 14 18.07 -47.15 32.24
CA ALA A 14 17.63 -47.79 30.99
C ALA A 14 17.49 -46.80 29.80
N GLU A 15 17.36 -45.50 30.03
CA GLU A 15 17.17 -44.49 28.98
C GLU A 15 18.32 -43.47 28.98
N SER A 16 19.02 -43.37 27.86
CA SER A 16 20.01 -42.31 27.66
C SER A 16 19.30 -40.97 27.58
N GLY A 17 19.61 -40.05 28.49
CA GLY A 17 19.17 -38.66 28.39
C GLY A 17 19.61 -37.98 27.09
N GLN A 18 19.20 -36.72 26.90
CA GLN A 18 19.49 -35.93 25.70
C GLN A 18 20.97 -36.01 25.25
N SER A 19 21.23 -36.35 23.99
CA SER A 19 22.59 -36.41 23.48
C SER A 19 23.14 -35.02 23.13
N ARG A 20 24.48 -34.88 23.16
CA ARG A 20 25.18 -33.67 22.66
C ARG A 20 24.85 -33.38 21.20
N THR A 21 24.54 -34.39 20.41
CA THR A 21 24.19 -34.22 18.99
C THR A 21 22.76 -33.70 18.84
N ASP A 22 21.82 -34.18 19.64
CA ASP A 22 20.42 -33.73 19.58
C ASP A 22 20.30 -32.25 19.99
N THR A 23 21.06 -31.85 21.02
CA THR A 23 21.17 -30.44 21.44
C THR A 23 21.69 -29.53 20.32
N ARG A 24 22.64 -30.01 19.50
CA ARG A 24 23.23 -29.22 18.40
C ARG A 24 22.32 -29.15 17.18
N LEU A 25 21.55 -30.19 16.90
CA LEU A 25 20.73 -30.30 15.69
C LEU A 25 19.35 -29.65 15.85
N ALA A 26 18.84 -29.50 17.07
CA ALA A 26 17.58 -28.84 17.35
C ALA A 26 17.80 -27.59 18.24
N PRO A 27 18.33 -26.48 17.67
CA PRO A 27 18.67 -25.28 18.42
C PRO A 27 17.42 -24.65 19.06
N LEU A 28 17.56 -24.27 20.32
CA LEU A 28 16.60 -23.49 21.09
C LEU A 28 16.87 -22.00 20.89
N GLY A 29 15.89 -21.28 20.36
CA GLY A 29 15.81 -19.82 20.47
C GLY A 29 14.52 -19.45 21.20
N THR A 30 14.46 -18.26 21.81
CA THR A 30 13.20 -17.70 22.32
C THR A 30 12.28 -17.48 21.12
N MET A 31 11.34 -18.40 20.88
CA MET A 31 10.39 -18.29 19.77
C MET A 31 9.38 -17.16 20.02
N THR A 32 8.73 -16.73 18.95
CA THR A 32 7.64 -15.74 19.05
C THR A 32 6.60 -16.23 20.07
N PRO A 33 6.29 -15.47 21.14
CA PRO A 33 5.36 -15.91 22.17
C PRO A 33 3.93 -15.99 21.63
N THR A 34 3.09 -16.84 22.21
CA THR A 34 1.63 -16.86 21.98
C THR A 34 0.85 -16.66 23.28
N SER A 35 1.50 -16.85 24.42
CA SER A 35 1.02 -16.46 25.75
C SER A 35 2.23 -16.13 26.65
N GLY A 36 2.01 -15.99 27.95
CA GLY A 36 3.11 -15.83 28.92
C GLY A 36 4.03 -17.06 29.03
N LEU A 37 3.54 -18.26 28.68
CA LEU A 37 4.27 -19.53 28.82
C LEU A 37 4.32 -20.34 27.51
N ALA A 38 3.57 -19.95 26.48
CA ALA A 38 3.54 -20.63 25.21
C ALA A 38 4.31 -19.88 24.12
N SER A 39 4.90 -20.66 23.21
CA SER A 39 5.55 -20.20 21.99
C SER A 39 4.76 -20.61 20.76
N ARG A 40 4.95 -19.86 19.68
CA ARG A 40 4.48 -20.23 18.35
C ARG A 40 5.19 -21.51 17.88
N GLY A 41 4.43 -22.58 17.78
CA GLY A 41 4.85 -23.80 17.09
C GLY A 41 4.95 -23.57 15.58
N GLY A 42 5.76 -24.37 14.92
CA GLY A 42 5.91 -24.34 13.47
C GLY A 42 7.27 -24.83 13.01
N ILE A 43 7.46 -24.82 11.70
CA ILE A 43 8.69 -25.25 11.04
C ILE A 43 9.64 -24.05 10.95
N VAL A 44 10.92 -24.30 11.21
CA VAL A 44 11.94 -23.28 11.05
C VAL A 44 12.18 -23.08 9.54
N PRO A 45 11.96 -21.87 8.99
CA PRO A 45 12.08 -21.61 7.55
C PRO A 45 13.52 -21.81 7.06
N GLY A 46 13.65 -22.06 5.77
CA GLY A 46 14.91 -22.25 5.06
C GLY A 46 14.87 -23.39 4.06
N SER A 47 15.84 -23.34 3.15
CA SER A 47 16.16 -24.39 2.18
C SER A 47 17.69 -24.48 2.03
N PRO A 48 18.24 -25.64 1.64
CA PRO A 48 19.69 -25.80 1.49
C PRO A 48 20.36 -24.79 0.55
N ASP A 49 19.64 -24.31 -0.46
CA ASP A 49 20.12 -23.36 -1.46
C ASP A 49 19.62 -21.92 -1.24
N GLY A 50 18.79 -21.70 -0.22
CA GLY A 50 18.18 -20.40 0.08
C GLY A 50 17.15 -19.92 -0.95
N LYS A 51 16.74 -20.74 -1.93
CA LYS A 51 15.81 -20.31 -3.00
C LYS A 51 14.34 -20.50 -2.64
N SER A 52 14.06 -21.38 -1.69
CA SER A 52 12.72 -21.66 -1.20
C SER A 52 12.57 -21.21 0.24
N LEU A 53 11.43 -20.58 0.56
CA LEU A 53 11.08 -20.17 1.93
C LEU A 53 11.15 -21.35 2.91
N MET A 54 10.72 -22.54 2.49
CA MET A 54 10.75 -23.74 3.29
C MET A 54 10.88 -24.99 2.42
N SER A 55 11.89 -25.82 2.69
CA SER A 55 12.01 -27.17 2.10
C SER A 55 11.82 -28.31 3.11
N GLY A 56 11.86 -28.00 4.41
CA GLY A 56 11.82 -29.01 5.46
C GLY A 56 10.43 -29.57 5.76
N LEU A 57 10.38 -30.82 6.22
CA LEU A 57 9.16 -31.52 6.66
C LEU A 57 8.06 -31.59 5.60
N TYR A 58 8.41 -31.42 4.32
CA TYR A 58 7.51 -31.55 3.19
C TYR A 58 7.05 -33.00 3.03
N VAL A 59 5.74 -33.20 2.85
CA VAL A 59 5.12 -34.51 2.62
C VAL A 59 4.93 -34.71 1.11
N PHE A 60 5.50 -35.78 0.57
CA PHE A 60 5.35 -36.16 -0.84
C PHE A 60 5.28 -37.69 -0.96
N GLY A 61 4.95 -38.23 -2.11
CA GLY A 61 4.98 -39.68 -2.34
C GLY A 61 5.34 -40.02 -3.78
N THR A 62 5.57 -41.30 -4.02
CA THR A 62 5.82 -41.84 -5.37
C THR A 62 4.53 -42.34 -6.00
N THR A 63 4.41 -42.21 -7.32
CA THR A 63 3.19 -42.54 -8.07
C THR A 63 2.62 -43.92 -7.73
N ALA A 64 1.31 -43.97 -7.46
CA ALA A 64 0.50 -45.17 -7.20
C ALA A 64 0.89 -46.01 -5.96
N GLY A 65 1.71 -45.47 -5.05
CA GLY A 65 2.03 -46.10 -3.76
C GLY A 65 1.13 -45.64 -2.61
N MET A 66 1.10 -46.43 -1.54
CA MET A 66 0.44 -46.11 -0.25
C MET A 66 1.41 -45.46 0.75
N THR A 67 2.53 -44.90 0.28
CA THR A 67 3.63 -44.45 1.13
C THR A 67 3.96 -43.00 0.86
N ALA A 68 3.87 -42.16 1.90
CA ALA A 68 4.47 -40.83 1.90
C ALA A 68 5.93 -40.91 2.34
N THR A 69 6.73 -39.98 1.84
CA THR A 69 8.06 -39.63 2.30
C THR A 69 8.03 -38.21 2.85
N ILE A 70 8.64 -38.00 4.01
CA ILE A 70 8.74 -36.71 4.67
C ILE A 70 10.19 -36.24 4.60
N ALA A 71 10.40 -35.03 4.10
CA ALA A 71 11.74 -34.45 3.95
C ALA A 71 12.37 -34.02 5.30
N PRO A 72 13.70 -34.16 5.48
CA PRO A 72 14.41 -33.67 6.66
C PRO A 72 14.11 -32.20 6.96
N GLY A 73 14.11 -31.83 8.24
CA GLY A 73 13.79 -30.48 8.65
C GLY A 73 13.82 -30.27 10.15
N ARG A 74 13.54 -29.04 10.58
CA ARG A 74 13.51 -28.67 12.01
C ARG A 74 12.22 -27.94 12.31
N ALA A 75 11.68 -28.18 13.49
CA ALA A 75 10.46 -27.55 13.94
C ALA A 75 10.47 -27.32 15.45
N VAL A 76 9.53 -26.52 15.92
CA VAL A 76 9.17 -26.40 17.33
C VAL A 76 7.72 -26.81 17.48
N VAL A 77 7.48 -27.85 18.26
CA VAL A 77 6.15 -28.35 18.59
C VAL A 77 5.73 -27.75 19.92
N GLN A 78 4.66 -26.97 19.94
CA GLN A 78 4.14 -26.38 21.18
C GLN A 78 3.22 -27.39 21.88
N GLY A 79 3.54 -27.77 23.12
CA GLY A 79 2.68 -28.54 24.01
C GLY A 79 1.67 -27.65 24.76
N SER A 80 1.16 -28.14 25.88
CA SER A 80 0.41 -27.29 26.82
C SER A 80 1.32 -26.22 27.45
N GLU A 81 0.75 -25.21 28.11
CA GLU A 81 1.56 -24.19 28.82
C GLU A 81 2.46 -24.80 29.91
N ALA A 82 1.99 -25.88 30.56
CA ALA A 82 2.77 -26.57 31.58
C ALA A 82 3.92 -27.42 30.98
N ALA A 83 3.69 -27.97 29.79
CA ALA A 83 4.64 -28.78 29.03
C ALA A 83 5.71 -27.94 28.31
N GLY A 84 5.33 -26.74 27.86
CA GLY A 84 6.19 -25.86 27.10
C GLY A 84 6.37 -26.28 25.64
N ALA A 85 7.46 -25.79 25.03
CA ALA A 85 7.76 -25.99 23.62
C ALA A 85 8.92 -26.98 23.42
N TYR A 86 8.79 -27.80 22.39
CA TYR A 86 9.70 -28.91 22.11
C TYR A 86 10.40 -28.71 20.76
N PRO A 87 11.72 -28.47 20.73
CA PRO A 87 12.49 -28.47 19.50
C PRO A 87 12.61 -29.88 18.96
N VAL A 88 12.31 -30.06 17.67
CA VAL A 88 12.35 -31.35 16.99
C VAL A 88 13.14 -31.22 15.69
N VAL A 89 13.94 -32.22 15.38
CA VAL A 89 14.66 -32.38 14.12
C VAL A 89 14.30 -33.73 13.50
N LEU A 90 14.07 -33.72 12.19
CA LEU A 90 14.06 -34.91 11.35
C LEU A 90 15.34 -34.90 10.51
N THR A 91 16.22 -35.89 10.71
CA THR A 91 17.55 -35.89 10.08
C THR A 91 17.55 -36.49 8.68
N ASP A 92 16.61 -37.40 8.39
CA ASP A 92 16.60 -38.20 7.18
C ASP A 92 15.19 -38.32 6.60
N TYR A 93 15.12 -38.56 5.29
CA TYR A 93 13.84 -38.85 4.62
C TYR A 93 13.19 -40.06 5.29
N THR A 94 11.97 -39.88 5.77
CA THR A 94 11.26 -40.91 6.54
C THR A 94 9.97 -41.28 5.84
N ALA A 95 9.75 -42.58 5.68
CA ALA A 95 8.55 -43.12 5.04
C ALA A 95 7.42 -43.33 6.07
N LEU A 96 6.19 -43.01 5.69
CA LEU A 96 4.96 -43.37 6.41
C LEU A 96 4.03 -44.12 5.45
N THR A 97 3.60 -45.31 5.86
CA THR A 97 2.67 -46.14 5.08
C THR A 97 1.25 -45.94 5.57
N PHE A 98 0.37 -45.56 4.65
CA PHE A 98 -1.06 -45.42 4.89
C PHE A 98 -1.72 -46.79 4.85
N ALA A 99 -2.74 -47.00 5.68
CA ALA A 99 -3.60 -48.16 5.57
C ALA A 99 -4.37 -48.15 4.24
N ASP A 100 -4.80 -49.31 3.76
CA ASP A 100 -5.64 -49.39 2.56
C ASP A 100 -6.94 -48.59 2.72
N GLY A 101 -7.42 -48.05 1.60
CA GLY A 101 -8.67 -47.32 1.49
C GLY A 101 -9.87 -48.21 1.81
N ASP A 102 -10.92 -47.61 2.37
CA ASP A 102 -12.20 -48.31 2.50
C ASP A 102 -12.77 -48.64 1.11
N ALA A 103 -13.45 -49.77 0.97
CA ALA A 103 -13.91 -50.24 -0.34
C ALA A 103 -14.90 -49.27 -1.03
N ASN A 104 -15.69 -48.52 -0.26
CA ASN A 104 -16.82 -47.75 -0.77
C ASN A 104 -16.66 -46.25 -0.61
N ASN A 105 -15.95 -45.80 0.44
CA ASN A 105 -15.85 -44.40 0.79
C ASN A 105 -14.40 -43.91 0.83
N PRO A 106 -14.11 -42.70 0.33
CA PRO A 106 -12.81 -42.08 0.55
C PRO A 106 -12.65 -41.65 2.01
N ARG A 107 -11.42 -41.35 2.42
CA ARG A 107 -11.12 -40.70 3.70
C ARG A 107 -9.99 -39.69 3.56
N THR A 108 -9.92 -38.75 4.49
CA THR A 108 -8.83 -37.78 4.58
C THR A 108 -8.01 -38.09 5.82
N ASP A 109 -6.74 -38.45 5.63
CA ASP A 109 -5.81 -38.74 6.72
C ASP A 109 -4.97 -37.49 7.02
N LEU A 110 -4.53 -37.31 8.27
CA LEU A 110 -3.71 -36.18 8.70
C LEU A 110 -2.29 -36.66 9.07
N VAL A 111 -1.28 -36.11 8.41
CA VAL A 111 0.13 -36.36 8.74
C VAL A 111 0.60 -35.30 9.73
N VAL A 112 1.11 -35.74 10.88
CA VAL A 112 1.58 -34.85 11.94
C VAL A 112 3.00 -35.18 12.40
N LEU A 113 3.71 -34.15 12.87
CA LEU A 113 4.86 -34.31 13.75
C LEU A 113 4.39 -34.14 15.18
N ARG A 114 4.43 -35.21 15.98
CA ARG A 114 3.86 -35.25 17.33
C ARG A 114 4.92 -35.48 18.39
N VAL A 115 4.68 -34.88 19.55
CA VAL A 115 5.43 -35.10 20.78
C VAL A 115 4.54 -35.83 21.76
N TYR A 116 5.04 -36.97 22.25
CA TYR A 116 4.54 -37.62 23.45
C TYR A 116 5.44 -37.26 24.63
N ASP A 117 4.82 -36.83 25.72
CA ASP A 117 5.47 -36.52 26.97
C ASP A 117 4.69 -37.14 28.11
N ALA A 118 5.14 -38.31 28.57
CA ALA A 118 4.48 -39.11 29.59
C ALA A 118 4.20 -38.33 30.89
N GLN A 119 4.99 -37.28 31.19
CA GLN A 119 4.77 -36.44 32.37
C GLN A 119 3.50 -35.59 32.26
N PHE A 120 3.11 -35.21 31.04
CA PHE A 120 1.99 -34.30 30.79
C PHE A 120 0.81 -34.95 30.07
N ASP A 121 1.02 -36.06 29.36
CA ASP A 121 0.00 -36.72 28.55
C ASP A 121 -0.45 -38.10 29.07
N ASN A 122 0.23 -38.65 30.09
CA ASN A 122 -0.05 -39.97 30.68
C ASN A 122 -0.07 -41.13 29.68
N THR A 123 0.54 -40.98 28.50
CA THR A 123 0.58 -42.03 27.48
C THR A 123 1.62 -43.10 27.76
N GLY A 124 2.52 -42.84 28.72
CA GLY A 124 3.69 -43.69 29.00
C GLY A 124 4.78 -43.61 27.93
N ARG A 125 4.69 -42.67 26.98
CA ARG A 125 5.66 -42.47 25.89
C ARG A 125 6.36 -41.12 26.05
N THR A 126 7.65 -41.09 25.77
CA THR A 126 8.47 -39.86 25.80
C THR A 126 9.31 -39.80 24.52
N GLU A 127 8.70 -39.33 23.44
CA GLU A 127 9.34 -39.33 22.12
C GLU A 127 8.70 -38.32 21.16
N ALA A 128 9.46 -37.93 20.13
CA ALA A 128 8.94 -37.19 18.98
C ALA A 128 8.82 -38.15 17.79
N VAL A 129 7.65 -38.18 17.15
CA VAL A 129 7.34 -39.13 16.07
C VAL A 129 6.63 -38.45 14.91
N LEU A 130 6.78 -39.03 13.72
CA LEU A 130 5.88 -38.79 12.61
C LEU A 130 4.72 -39.79 12.70
N GLU A 131 3.48 -39.31 12.61
CA GLU A 131 2.27 -40.12 12.79
C GLU A 131 1.26 -39.81 11.67
N ILE A 132 0.54 -40.85 11.23
CA ILE A 132 -0.67 -40.69 10.42
C ILE A 132 -1.86 -40.82 11.37
N VAL A 133 -2.63 -39.74 11.52
CA VAL A 133 -3.94 -39.78 12.16
C VAL A 133 -4.95 -40.13 11.08
N GLN A 134 -5.45 -41.36 11.12
CA GLN A 134 -6.37 -41.86 10.12
C GLN A 134 -7.75 -41.20 10.26
N GLY A 135 -8.35 -40.80 9.13
CA GLY A 135 -9.70 -40.26 9.05
C GLY A 135 -10.78 -41.33 9.00
N ALA A 136 -12.03 -40.88 9.18
CA ALA A 136 -13.20 -41.72 8.98
C ALA A 136 -13.54 -41.84 7.48
N PRO A 137 -13.84 -43.05 6.97
CA PRO A 137 -14.39 -43.22 5.62
C PRO A 137 -15.80 -42.64 5.51
N GLU A 138 -15.96 -41.63 4.65
CA GLU A 138 -17.23 -40.93 4.44
C GLU A 138 -17.34 -40.45 2.99
N ALA A 139 -18.58 -40.30 2.48
CA ALA A 139 -18.80 -39.78 1.13
C ALA A 139 -18.18 -38.37 0.91
N THR A 140 -18.14 -37.55 1.96
CA THR A 140 -17.49 -36.24 1.97
C THR A 140 -16.50 -36.19 3.15
N PRO A 141 -15.28 -36.71 2.97
CA PRO A 141 -14.38 -36.97 4.08
C PRO A 141 -13.83 -35.67 4.68
N ARG A 142 -13.75 -35.63 6.00
CA ARG A 142 -13.22 -34.50 6.77
C ARG A 142 -11.87 -34.84 7.37
N ALA A 143 -10.98 -33.84 7.44
CA ALA A 143 -9.70 -34.00 8.11
C ALA A 143 -9.90 -34.24 9.62
N PRO A 144 -9.13 -35.18 10.23
CA PRO A 144 -9.08 -35.37 11.66
C PRO A 144 -8.70 -34.09 12.40
N GLN A 145 -9.14 -33.98 13.66
CA GLN A 145 -8.64 -32.93 14.55
C GLN A 145 -7.15 -33.14 14.80
N THR A 146 -6.40 -32.04 14.81
CA THR A 146 -4.97 -32.08 15.12
C THR A 146 -4.78 -32.50 16.58
N PRO A 147 -4.05 -33.59 16.87
CA PRO A 147 -3.79 -34.01 18.24
C PRO A 147 -3.04 -32.93 19.04
N PRO A 148 -3.20 -32.88 20.38
CA PRO A 148 -2.37 -32.03 21.23
C PRO A 148 -0.88 -32.31 21.04
N ALA A 149 -0.04 -31.29 21.27
CA ALA A 149 1.41 -31.36 21.12
C ALA A 149 1.84 -31.92 19.73
N SER A 150 1.20 -31.45 18.67
CA SER A 150 1.55 -31.83 17.31
C SER A 150 1.54 -30.64 16.34
N LEU A 151 2.33 -30.77 15.28
CA LEU A 151 2.30 -29.88 14.12
C LEU A 151 1.67 -30.62 12.94
N PRO A 152 0.56 -30.12 12.38
CA PRO A 152 0.00 -30.66 11.15
C PRO A 152 0.94 -30.34 9.98
N LEU A 153 1.30 -31.36 9.20
CA LEU A 153 2.16 -31.20 8.04
C LEU A 153 1.34 -31.18 6.75
N ALA A 154 0.44 -32.14 6.58
CA ALA A 154 -0.44 -32.21 5.42
C ALA A 154 -1.67 -33.07 5.72
N THR A 155 -2.75 -32.85 4.99
CA THR A 155 -3.80 -33.87 4.83
C THR A 155 -3.62 -34.61 3.52
N VAL A 156 -3.93 -35.90 3.53
CA VAL A 156 -3.85 -36.77 2.36
C VAL A 156 -5.21 -37.41 2.11
N LEU A 157 -5.79 -37.16 0.94
CA LEU A 157 -7.00 -37.83 0.49
C LEU A 157 -6.66 -39.26 0.03
N VAL A 158 -7.16 -40.26 0.75
CA VAL A 158 -7.08 -41.67 0.38
C VAL A 158 -8.38 -42.04 -0.35
N PRO A 159 -8.33 -42.37 -1.66
CA PRO A 159 -9.52 -42.76 -2.41
C PRO A 159 -10.14 -44.07 -1.90
N ALA A 160 -11.43 -44.26 -2.19
CA ALA A 160 -12.09 -45.54 -1.99
C ALA A 160 -11.34 -46.64 -2.77
N GLY A 161 -11.11 -47.78 -2.14
CA GLY A 161 -10.44 -48.95 -2.70
C GLY A 161 -8.95 -48.75 -2.99
N ALA A 162 -8.33 -47.64 -2.56
CA ALA A 162 -6.91 -47.39 -2.79
C ALA A 162 -6.03 -48.39 -2.01
N SER A 163 -5.14 -49.08 -2.71
CA SER A 163 -4.15 -49.99 -2.14
C SER A 163 -2.94 -50.05 -3.06
N VAL A 164 -1.87 -50.73 -2.63
CA VAL A 164 -0.69 -50.99 -3.48
C VAL A 164 -1.06 -51.75 -4.78
N GLY A 165 -2.13 -52.57 -4.77
CA GLY A 165 -2.55 -53.38 -5.92
C GLY A 165 -3.61 -52.74 -6.83
N THR A 166 -4.22 -51.63 -6.42
CA THR A 166 -5.39 -51.03 -7.09
C THR A 166 -5.17 -49.58 -7.54
N GLY A 167 -3.92 -49.10 -7.51
CA GLY A 167 -3.54 -47.77 -8.03
C GLY A 167 -3.16 -46.74 -6.97
N GLY A 168 -3.25 -47.07 -5.67
CA GLY A 168 -2.73 -46.27 -4.56
C GLY A 168 -3.27 -44.84 -4.45
N VAL A 169 -2.49 -43.98 -3.81
CA VAL A 169 -2.81 -42.55 -3.64
C VAL A 169 -2.31 -41.75 -4.84
N ASN A 170 -3.12 -40.84 -5.36
CA ASN A 170 -2.70 -39.86 -6.35
C ASN A 170 -1.96 -38.68 -5.68
N TRP A 171 -0.67 -38.83 -5.43
CA TRP A 171 0.17 -37.86 -4.72
C TRP A 171 0.22 -36.46 -5.35
N THR A 172 -0.11 -36.30 -6.63
CA THR A 172 -0.12 -34.98 -7.28
C THR A 172 -1.28 -34.08 -6.87
N SER A 173 -2.39 -34.66 -6.42
CA SER A 173 -3.60 -33.92 -6.06
C SER A 173 -4.17 -34.31 -4.69
N ALA A 174 -3.70 -35.40 -4.09
CA ALA A 174 -4.21 -35.89 -2.81
C ALA A 174 -3.67 -35.11 -1.60
N VAL A 175 -2.54 -34.42 -1.75
CA VAL A 175 -1.86 -33.74 -0.63
C VAL A 175 -2.29 -32.29 -0.55
N THR A 176 -2.88 -31.92 0.59
CA THR A 176 -3.11 -30.52 0.95
C THR A 176 -2.11 -30.11 2.02
N GLU A 177 -1.35 -29.07 1.74
CA GLU A 177 -0.32 -28.50 2.60
C GLU A 177 -0.91 -27.83 3.85
N LEU A 178 -0.37 -28.14 5.03
CA LEU A 178 -0.80 -27.55 6.31
C LEU A 178 0.36 -26.97 7.13
N ARG A 179 1.60 -27.08 6.65
CA ARG A 179 2.78 -26.58 7.37
C ARG A 179 2.66 -25.09 7.66
N THR A 180 2.97 -24.73 8.90
CA THR A 180 3.15 -23.34 9.36
C THR A 180 4.61 -23.09 9.72
N THR A 181 4.99 -21.81 9.76
CA THR A 181 6.36 -21.38 10.07
C THR A 181 6.46 -20.81 11.47
N THR A 182 7.67 -20.84 12.02
CA THR A 182 8.00 -20.15 13.28
C THR A 182 9.37 -19.47 13.19
N VAL A 183 9.53 -18.42 13.99
CA VAL A 183 10.76 -17.63 14.08
C VAL A 183 11.01 -17.21 15.53
N ALA A 184 12.29 -16.96 15.84
CA ALA A 184 12.68 -16.35 17.10
C ALA A 184 11.96 -14.99 17.29
N VAL A 185 11.74 -14.60 18.54
CA VAL A 185 11.22 -13.29 18.92
C VAL A 185 12.09 -12.19 18.29
N GLY A 186 11.44 -11.19 17.68
CA GLY A 186 12.12 -10.15 16.90
C GLY A 186 12.48 -10.57 15.45
N GLY A 187 12.36 -11.85 15.09
CA GLY A 187 12.45 -12.31 13.71
C GLY A 187 11.26 -11.89 12.87
N ILE A 188 11.45 -11.85 11.54
CA ILE A 188 10.38 -11.57 10.58
C ILE A 188 9.70 -12.89 10.24
N LEU A 189 8.43 -13.04 10.62
CA LEU A 189 7.65 -14.26 10.34
C LEU A 189 7.35 -14.35 8.84
N PRO A 190 7.79 -15.40 8.12
CA PRO A 190 7.42 -15.55 6.72
C PRO A 190 6.01 -16.14 6.62
N LEU A 191 5.11 -15.45 5.91
CA LEU A 191 3.78 -15.96 5.60
C LEU A 191 3.91 -17.18 4.68
N TYR A 192 3.36 -18.31 5.10
CA TYR A 192 3.37 -19.55 4.34
C TYR A 192 1.96 -20.12 4.21
N GLY A 193 1.66 -20.76 3.07
CA GLY A 193 0.38 -21.44 2.84
C GLY A 193 -0.87 -20.55 2.84
N GLY A 194 -0.72 -19.21 2.80
CA GLY A 194 -1.84 -18.27 2.85
C GLY A 194 -2.57 -18.23 4.21
N ALA A 195 -1.97 -18.76 5.27
CA ALA A 195 -2.60 -18.85 6.58
C ALA A 195 -2.94 -17.46 7.16
N ALA A 196 -4.20 -17.28 7.59
CA ALA A 196 -4.69 -16.06 8.24
C ALA A 196 -4.22 -15.96 9.70
N GLU A 197 -2.92 -16.06 9.91
CA GLU A 197 -2.37 -16.10 11.26
C GLU A 197 -2.36 -14.73 11.91
N GLN A 198 -2.85 -14.66 13.16
CA GLN A 198 -2.79 -13.46 13.97
C GLN A 198 -1.35 -13.17 14.43
N GLY A 199 -1.05 -11.89 14.62
CA GLY A 199 0.19 -11.49 15.30
C GLY A 199 0.10 -11.75 16.80
N ALA A 200 1.23 -12.11 17.38
CA ALA A 200 1.42 -12.39 18.80
C ALA A 200 1.40 -11.15 19.68
N TYR A 201 1.99 -10.05 19.21
CA TYR A 201 2.10 -8.81 19.97
C TYR A 201 2.17 -7.59 19.03
N PRO A 202 1.64 -6.43 19.45
CA PRO A 202 1.78 -5.19 18.67
C PRO A 202 3.25 -4.90 18.35
N GLY A 203 3.56 -4.70 17.08
CA GLY A 203 4.92 -4.49 16.59
C GLY A 203 5.65 -5.72 16.10
N GLN A 204 5.05 -6.92 16.17
CA GLN A 204 5.58 -8.08 15.45
C GLN A 204 5.62 -7.79 13.94
N TYR A 205 6.68 -8.26 13.27
CA TYR A 205 6.84 -8.17 11.83
C TYR A 205 6.57 -9.52 11.14
N ARG A 206 5.97 -9.46 9.95
CA ARG A 206 5.87 -10.59 9.02
C ARG A 206 6.16 -10.16 7.58
N ASP A 207 6.63 -11.09 6.77
CA ASP A 207 6.78 -10.93 5.33
C ASP A 207 5.64 -11.67 4.61
N SER A 208 4.80 -10.95 3.84
CA SER A 208 3.70 -11.56 3.08
C SER A 208 4.12 -12.09 1.70
N GLY A 209 5.41 -12.00 1.35
CA GLY A 209 5.97 -12.27 0.03
C GLY A 209 5.85 -11.09 -0.95
N SER A 210 4.95 -10.14 -0.68
CA SER A 210 4.76 -8.92 -1.48
C SER A 210 5.10 -7.63 -0.73
N GLN A 211 5.06 -7.66 0.60
CA GLN A 211 5.42 -6.53 1.45
C GLN A 211 5.76 -7.01 2.86
N LEU A 212 6.58 -6.22 3.56
CA LEU A 212 6.72 -6.35 5.00
C LEU A 212 5.46 -5.79 5.67
N GLN A 213 4.98 -6.46 6.71
CA GLN A 213 3.82 -6.06 7.49
C GLN A 213 4.14 -6.02 8.98
N ARG A 214 3.47 -5.13 9.70
CA ARG A 214 3.57 -4.95 11.14
C ARG A 214 2.20 -5.18 11.79
N TRP A 215 2.16 -5.97 12.86
CA TRP A 215 0.93 -6.20 13.63
C TRP A 215 0.59 -4.97 14.47
N ASP A 216 -0.66 -4.51 14.43
CA ASP A 216 -1.13 -3.37 15.24
C ASP A 216 -1.83 -3.77 16.55
N GLY A 217 -1.99 -5.07 16.79
CA GLY A 217 -2.79 -5.63 17.90
C GLY A 217 -4.10 -6.27 17.45
N THR A 218 -4.58 -5.94 16.25
CA THR A 218 -5.85 -6.45 15.69
C THR A 218 -5.71 -7.00 14.27
N ARG A 219 -4.83 -6.42 13.45
CA ARG A 219 -4.59 -6.81 12.06
C ARG A 219 -3.15 -6.52 11.64
N TRP A 220 -2.78 -7.10 10.50
CA TRP A 220 -1.51 -6.84 9.83
C TRP A 220 -1.62 -5.61 8.92
N LEU A 221 -0.73 -4.64 9.10
CA LEU A 221 -0.63 -3.43 8.27
C LEU A 221 0.65 -3.45 7.45
N GLY A 222 0.65 -2.87 6.24
CA GLY A 222 1.87 -2.68 5.44
C GLY A 222 2.91 -1.82 6.16
N TYR A 223 4.19 -2.16 6.00
CA TYR A 223 5.32 -1.44 6.59
C TYR A 223 6.35 -1.01 5.52
N PRO A 224 6.85 0.25 5.56
CA PRO A 224 6.42 1.31 6.46
C PRO A 224 4.95 1.68 6.23
N ALA A 225 4.24 2.09 7.28
CA ALA A 225 2.93 2.69 7.10
C ALA A 225 3.14 3.89 6.17
N GLN A 226 2.52 3.90 4.99
CA GLN A 226 2.88 4.73 3.85
C GLN A 226 3.16 6.20 4.25
N LEU A 227 4.44 6.50 4.48
CA LEU A 227 4.98 7.86 4.50
C LEU A 227 5.33 8.15 3.03
N GLY A 228 4.61 9.07 2.40
CA GLY A 228 4.96 9.55 1.05
C GLY A 228 4.15 8.96 -0.12
N GLY A 229 2.82 9.03 -0.05
CA GLY A 229 1.91 8.81 -1.17
C GLY A 229 0.79 9.85 -1.24
N ILE A 230 -0.07 9.75 -2.24
CA ILE A 230 -1.33 10.51 -2.33
C ILE A 230 -2.41 9.66 -1.64
N ALA A 231 -2.89 10.11 -0.49
CA ALA A 231 -3.99 9.43 0.19
C ALA A 231 -5.28 9.50 -0.67
N PRO A 232 -6.05 8.41 -0.83
CA PRO A 232 -7.31 8.45 -1.57
C PRO A 232 -8.35 9.39 -0.94
N ALA A 233 -9.28 9.88 -1.76
CA ALA A 233 -10.38 10.72 -1.29
C ALA A 233 -11.16 10.05 -0.15
N GLY A 234 -11.48 10.85 0.88
CA GLY A 234 -12.23 10.42 2.06
C GLY A 234 -11.45 9.63 3.11
N GLN A 235 -10.17 9.28 2.87
CA GLN A 235 -9.37 8.51 3.83
C GLN A 235 -8.77 9.37 4.96
N LEU A 236 -8.53 10.65 4.70
CA LEU A 236 -7.92 11.56 5.68
C LEU A 236 -8.78 12.80 5.88
N ALA A 237 -9.34 12.96 7.07
CA ALA A 237 -9.95 14.22 7.51
C ALA A 237 -8.88 15.29 7.81
N THR A 238 -7.77 14.89 8.46
CA THR A 238 -6.67 15.75 8.90
C THR A 238 -5.34 15.14 8.45
N GLY A 239 -4.37 15.97 8.08
CA GLY A 239 -3.01 15.49 7.76
C GLY A 239 -2.23 15.08 9.00
N THR A 240 -1.41 14.04 8.87
CA THR A 240 -0.58 13.52 9.96
C THR A 240 0.80 14.15 10.02
N TYR A 241 1.24 14.79 8.92
CA TYR A 241 2.47 15.56 8.84
C TYR A 241 2.38 16.67 7.78
N THR A 242 3.07 17.79 8.01
CA THR A 242 3.14 18.90 7.06
C THR A 242 3.76 18.42 5.73
N GLY A 243 3.08 18.70 4.63
CA GLY A 243 3.49 18.30 3.28
C GLY A 243 2.89 16.98 2.78
N GLN A 244 2.05 16.31 3.58
CA GLN A 244 1.29 15.14 3.13
C GLN A 244 0.37 15.50 1.95
N TYR A 245 0.27 14.60 0.96
CA TYR A 245 -0.62 14.76 -0.19
C TYR A 245 -1.88 13.88 -0.04
N ARG A 246 -3.01 14.39 -0.55
CA ARG A 246 -4.23 13.60 -0.76
C ARG A 246 -4.90 13.95 -2.07
N ASP A 247 -5.68 13.01 -2.57
CA ASP A 247 -6.71 13.26 -3.56
C ASP A 247 -7.99 13.73 -2.85
N ASN A 248 -8.64 14.74 -3.41
CA ASN A 248 -9.94 15.21 -2.98
C ASN A 248 -10.84 15.41 -4.20
N ALA A 249 -11.49 14.33 -4.63
CA ALA A 249 -12.35 14.28 -5.82
C ALA A 249 -11.62 14.77 -7.09
N GLY A 250 -10.41 14.25 -7.32
CA GLY A 250 -9.57 14.59 -8.48
C GLY A 250 -8.70 15.83 -8.30
N ARG A 251 -8.77 16.51 -7.14
CA ARG A 251 -7.88 17.62 -6.80
C ARG A 251 -6.77 17.16 -5.89
N LEU A 252 -5.53 17.42 -6.29
CA LEU A 252 -4.37 17.20 -5.43
C LEU A 252 -4.33 18.28 -4.35
N GLU A 253 -4.40 17.87 -3.09
CA GLU A 253 -4.26 18.73 -1.93
C GLU A 253 -3.03 18.38 -1.12
N ARG A 254 -2.40 19.39 -0.51
CA ARG A 254 -1.24 19.29 0.38
C ARG A 254 -1.62 19.82 1.76
N TRP A 255 -1.32 19.05 2.80
CA TRP A 255 -1.49 19.47 4.19
C TRP A 255 -0.45 20.53 4.54
N ASN A 256 -0.88 21.72 4.97
CA ASN A 256 0.02 22.81 5.34
C ASN A 256 0.37 22.83 6.85
N GLY A 257 -0.16 21.88 7.63
CA GLY A 257 -0.05 21.83 9.09
C GLY A 257 -1.36 22.11 9.82
N THR A 258 -2.28 22.84 9.20
CA THR A 258 -3.57 23.23 9.80
C THR A 258 -4.78 22.93 8.92
N ALA A 259 -4.62 22.92 7.59
CA ALA A 259 -5.66 22.65 6.64
C ALA A 259 -5.12 21.95 5.38
N TRP A 260 -6.02 21.27 4.68
CA TRP A 260 -5.77 20.79 3.33
C TRP A 260 -5.93 21.95 2.36
N THR A 261 -4.89 22.18 1.56
CA THR A 261 -4.85 23.26 0.55
C THR A 261 -4.54 22.67 -0.81
N LEU A 262 -4.97 23.30 -1.91
CA LEU A 262 -4.60 22.83 -3.25
C LEU A 262 -3.07 22.77 -3.39
N ALA A 263 -2.56 21.65 -3.89
CA ALA A 263 -1.13 21.46 -4.13
C ALA A 263 -0.61 22.39 -5.24
N ALA A 264 -1.47 22.69 -6.22
CA ALA A 264 -1.26 23.71 -7.23
C ALA A 264 -2.52 24.60 -7.30
N PRO A 265 -2.44 25.91 -7.03
CA PRO A 265 -3.55 26.82 -7.23
C PRO A 265 -3.91 26.93 -8.71
N SER A 266 -5.20 27.09 -8.98
CA SER A 266 -5.72 27.33 -10.32
C SER A 266 -5.49 28.78 -10.74
N PRO A 267 -5.34 29.05 -12.05
CA PRO A 267 -5.33 30.42 -12.57
C PRO A 267 -6.66 31.12 -12.26
N SER A 268 -6.60 32.40 -11.90
CA SER A 268 -7.80 33.24 -11.85
C SER A 268 -8.11 33.73 -13.27
N PHE A 269 -9.38 33.64 -13.70
CA PHE A 269 -9.78 33.98 -15.05
C PHE A 269 -11.10 34.75 -15.05
N SER A 270 -11.21 35.79 -15.86
CA SER A 270 -12.46 36.52 -16.09
C SER A 270 -12.49 37.03 -17.52
N TYR A 271 -13.66 37.04 -18.12
CA TYR A 271 -13.85 37.44 -19.51
C TYR A 271 -15.18 38.17 -19.71
N ASN A 272 -15.27 38.88 -20.82
CA ASN A 272 -16.50 39.51 -21.28
C ASN A 272 -16.52 39.52 -22.81
N ASN A 273 -17.52 38.86 -23.39
CA ASN A 273 -17.71 38.72 -24.84
C ASN A 273 -18.61 39.80 -25.43
N ASP A 274 -19.00 40.79 -24.62
CA ASP A 274 -19.71 41.96 -25.10
C ASP A 274 -18.69 43.05 -25.47
N GLY A 275 -18.83 43.55 -26.69
CA GLY A 275 -17.99 44.59 -27.25
C GLY A 275 -18.27 45.97 -26.66
N GLY A 276 -17.31 46.87 -26.80
CA GLY A 276 -17.46 48.29 -26.55
C GLY A 276 -16.25 49.05 -27.07
N PHE A 277 -16.24 50.37 -26.96
CA PHE A 277 -15.11 51.17 -27.45
C PHE A 277 -14.50 52.09 -26.39
N CYS A 278 -13.22 52.41 -26.59
CA CYS A 278 -12.49 53.42 -25.83
C CYS A 278 -11.97 54.51 -26.77
N LYS A 279 -12.06 55.77 -26.32
CA LYS A 279 -11.49 56.96 -26.99
C LYS A 279 -10.40 57.64 -26.15
N ALA A 280 -10.17 57.18 -24.92
CA ALA A 280 -9.25 57.85 -24.01
C ALA A 280 -7.79 57.56 -24.42
N THR A 281 -6.97 58.61 -24.49
CA THR A 281 -5.51 58.47 -24.67
C THR A 281 -4.81 58.12 -23.35
N ALA A 282 -5.45 58.42 -22.21
CA ALA A 282 -5.10 57.91 -20.91
C ALA A 282 -5.83 56.58 -20.63
N TRP A 283 -5.24 55.75 -19.78
CA TRP A 283 -5.83 54.49 -19.37
C TRP A 283 -7.14 54.70 -18.58
N THR A 284 -8.18 53.95 -18.95
CA THR A 284 -9.48 53.93 -18.27
C THR A 284 -9.97 52.50 -18.03
N GLU A 285 -10.67 52.25 -16.94
CA GLU A 285 -11.25 50.94 -16.59
C GLU A 285 -12.68 50.76 -17.15
N ALA A 286 -13.13 51.68 -18.01
CA ALA A 286 -14.47 51.68 -18.61
C ALA A 286 -14.41 51.72 -20.14
N LEU A 287 -15.31 50.96 -20.78
CA LEU A 287 -15.63 51.12 -22.20
C LEU A 287 -16.99 51.80 -22.34
N THR A 288 -17.17 52.49 -23.45
CA THR A 288 -18.47 52.99 -23.90
C THR A 288 -19.15 51.91 -24.75
N ASP A 289 -20.48 51.93 -24.81
CA ASP A 289 -21.26 51.03 -25.67
C ASP A 289 -21.02 49.54 -25.38
N THR A 290 -20.89 49.21 -24.10
CA THR A 290 -20.86 47.84 -23.58
C THR A 290 -21.97 47.69 -22.53
N ASN A 291 -22.66 46.56 -22.56
CA ASN A 291 -23.64 46.13 -21.57
C ASN A 291 -23.00 45.22 -20.50
N GLY A 292 -21.77 44.76 -20.72
CA GLY A 292 -21.08 43.88 -19.79
C GLY A 292 -20.15 44.65 -18.82
N PRO A 293 -19.83 44.05 -17.65
CA PRO A 293 -19.02 44.70 -16.63
C PRO A 293 -17.56 44.85 -17.06
N THR A 294 -16.83 45.73 -16.37
CA THR A 294 -15.36 45.78 -16.43
C THR A 294 -14.78 44.42 -16.05
N VAL A 295 -13.89 43.88 -16.88
CA VAL A 295 -13.28 42.58 -16.64
C VAL A 295 -12.37 42.67 -15.42
N THR A 296 -12.78 42.04 -14.33
CA THR A 296 -12.05 42.05 -13.05
C THR A 296 -11.90 40.63 -12.54
N THR A 297 -10.68 40.22 -12.22
CA THR A 297 -10.41 38.92 -11.58
C THR A 297 -9.68 39.12 -10.26
N THR A 298 -10.08 38.36 -9.22
CA THR A 298 -9.45 38.37 -7.90
C THR A 298 -8.53 37.16 -7.73
N PHE A 299 -7.42 37.35 -7.02
CA PHE A 299 -6.47 36.28 -6.75
C PHE A 299 -5.72 36.52 -5.43
N THR A 300 -5.25 35.44 -4.83
CA THR A 300 -4.35 35.48 -3.67
C THR A 300 -2.91 35.38 -4.17
N ALA A 301 -2.05 36.33 -3.79
CA ALA A 301 -0.65 36.33 -4.21
C ALA A 301 0.07 35.07 -3.70
N PRO A 302 0.83 34.36 -4.58
CA PRO A 302 1.54 33.16 -4.19
C PRO A 302 2.71 33.47 -3.25
N PRO A 303 3.26 32.45 -2.56
CA PRO A 303 4.43 32.61 -1.68
C PRO A 303 5.63 33.27 -2.34
N SER A 304 5.81 33.10 -3.65
CA SER A 304 6.89 33.72 -4.42
C SER A 304 6.76 35.24 -4.55
N GLY A 305 5.56 35.81 -4.32
CA GLY A 305 5.23 37.20 -4.59
C GLY A 305 5.20 37.56 -6.08
N LYS A 306 5.10 36.55 -6.97
CA LYS A 306 5.18 36.70 -8.43
C LYS A 306 3.97 36.06 -9.14
N ILE A 307 3.48 36.70 -10.18
CA ILE A 307 2.40 36.19 -11.03
C ILE A 307 2.71 36.45 -12.51
N LEU A 308 2.10 35.67 -13.40
CA LEU A 308 1.94 36.02 -14.81
C LEU A 308 0.53 36.55 -15.02
N VAL A 309 0.39 37.63 -15.77
CA VAL A 309 -0.90 38.18 -16.19
C VAL A 309 -0.99 38.06 -17.70
N THR A 310 -2.02 37.38 -18.18
CA THR A 310 -2.39 37.37 -19.59
C THR A 310 -3.63 38.22 -19.81
N VAL A 311 -3.55 39.17 -20.73
CA VAL A 311 -4.70 39.94 -21.20
C VAL A 311 -4.89 39.71 -22.69
N GLY A 312 -6.13 39.77 -23.15
CA GLY A 312 -6.40 39.71 -24.57
C GLY A 312 -7.79 40.21 -24.91
N TYR A 313 -7.96 40.56 -26.17
CA TYR A 313 -9.20 41.03 -26.75
C TYR A 313 -9.15 40.86 -28.27
N GLN A 314 -10.33 40.95 -28.87
CA GLN A 314 -10.51 41.14 -30.30
C GLN A 314 -10.85 42.61 -30.55
N GLY A 315 -10.12 43.32 -31.42
CA GLY A 315 -10.34 44.74 -31.59
C GLY A 315 -9.90 45.31 -32.93
N ARG A 316 -10.32 46.55 -33.16
CA ARG A 316 -10.03 47.34 -34.37
C ARG A 316 -10.13 48.83 -34.09
N SER A 317 -9.35 49.62 -34.82
CA SER A 317 -9.41 51.08 -34.81
C SER A 317 -10.53 51.61 -35.71
N SER A 318 -11.19 52.71 -35.32
CA SER A 318 -12.12 53.42 -36.22
C SER A 318 -11.41 54.39 -37.16
N VAL A 319 -10.14 54.71 -36.87
CA VAL A 319 -9.29 55.60 -37.69
C VAL A 319 -8.15 54.82 -38.32
N ASP A 320 -7.73 55.24 -39.52
CA ASP A 320 -6.60 54.61 -40.21
C ASP A 320 -5.28 54.91 -39.48
N GLY A 321 -4.38 53.93 -39.43
CA GLY A 321 -3.14 53.99 -38.63
C GLY A 321 -3.34 54.07 -37.11
N GLY A 322 -4.59 54.03 -36.62
CA GLY A 322 -4.88 54.09 -35.19
C GLY A 322 -4.61 52.75 -34.49
N TRP A 323 -4.44 52.83 -33.17
CA TRP A 323 -4.17 51.68 -32.31
C TRP A 323 -5.04 51.73 -31.04
N GLY A 324 -5.19 50.58 -30.40
CA GLY A 324 -5.83 50.44 -29.10
C GLY A 324 -5.10 49.41 -28.28
N ARG A 325 -5.23 49.52 -26.96
CA ARG A 325 -4.50 48.68 -26.01
C ARG A 325 -5.33 48.28 -24.83
N MET A 326 -5.08 47.06 -24.36
CA MET A 326 -5.66 46.52 -23.13
C MET A 326 -4.54 46.03 -22.20
N THR A 327 -4.68 46.35 -20.92
CA THR A 327 -3.80 45.91 -19.82
C THR A 327 -4.62 45.70 -18.54
N VAL A 328 -3.97 45.58 -17.39
CA VAL A 328 -4.62 45.61 -16.08
C VAL A 328 -4.07 46.70 -15.17
N ASN A 329 -4.96 47.29 -14.38
CA ASN A 329 -4.64 47.94 -13.12
C ASN A 329 -4.71 46.90 -12.01
N LEU A 330 -3.66 46.79 -11.20
CA LEU A 330 -3.64 45.93 -10.05
C LEU A 330 -4.02 46.72 -8.80
N ARG A 331 -5.03 46.22 -8.08
CA ARG A 331 -5.54 46.82 -6.85
C ARG A 331 -5.41 45.88 -5.67
N LYS A 332 -5.18 46.44 -4.49
CA LYS A 332 -5.26 45.76 -3.20
C LYS A 332 -6.20 46.57 -2.32
N ASP A 333 -7.25 45.93 -1.81
CA ASP A 333 -8.27 46.59 -0.97
C ASP A 333 -8.83 47.88 -1.62
N GLY A 334 -9.02 47.85 -2.94
CA GLY A 334 -9.49 48.98 -3.75
C GLY A 334 -8.41 50.00 -4.14
N ALA A 335 -7.29 50.07 -3.42
CA ALA A 335 -6.17 50.96 -3.72
C ALA A 335 -5.37 50.48 -4.95
N LEU A 336 -5.00 51.41 -5.84
CA LEU A 336 -4.14 51.12 -6.98
C LEU A 336 -2.70 50.85 -6.51
N ILE A 337 -2.19 49.64 -6.75
CA ILE A 337 -0.84 49.22 -6.36
C ILE A 337 0.10 49.17 -7.56
N LEU A 338 -0.41 48.80 -8.73
CA LEU A 338 0.33 48.88 -9.98
C LEU A 338 -0.61 49.36 -11.08
N GLY A 339 -0.34 50.56 -11.60
CA GLY A 339 -1.05 51.10 -12.73
C GLY A 339 -0.70 50.39 -14.05
N ALA A 340 -1.59 50.56 -15.03
CA ALA A 340 -1.29 50.38 -16.43
C ALA A 340 0.02 51.08 -16.81
N PRO A 341 0.88 50.46 -17.64
CA PRO A 341 2.22 50.98 -17.90
C PRO A 341 2.15 52.27 -18.73
N THR A 342 3.15 53.14 -18.54
CA THR A 342 3.32 54.36 -19.36
C THR A 342 4.04 54.05 -20.68
N ASP A 343 4.83 52.99 -20.70
CA ASP A 343 5.52 52.39 -21.83
C ASP A 343 4.77 51.11 -22.25
N GLU A 344 4.70 50.80 -23.54
CA GLU A 344 3.74 49.86 -24.15
C GLU A 344 4.03 48.36 -23.82
N THR A 345 4.76 48.10 -22.75
CA THR A 345 5.47 46.85 -22.44
C THR A 345 4.61 45.80 -21.74
N ARG A 346 3.43 46.17 -21.20
CA ARG A 346 2.51 45.27 -20.49
C ARG A 346 1.08 45.33 -21.03
N CYS A 347 0.90 45.38 -22.34
CA CYS A 347 -0.44 45.45 -22.94
C CYS A 347 -0.57 44.64 -24.23
N ALA A 348 -1.78 44.13 -24.48
CA ALA A 348 -2.16 43.62 -25.79
C ALA A 348 -2.49 44.82 -26.68
N THR A 349 -2.05 44.80 -27.94
CA THR A 349 -2.20 45.93 -28.87
C THR A 349 -2.72 45.44 -30.22
N THR A 350 -3.71 46.15 -30.76
CA THR A 350 -4.19 46.02 -32.14
C THR A 350 -3.98 47.32 -32.89
N THR A 351 -3.79 47.23 -34.21
CA THR A 351 -3.51 48.38 -35.08
C THR A 351 -4.32 48.28 -36.36
N GLY A 352 -4.75 49.43 -36.89
CA GLY A 352 -5.50 49.47 -38.15
C GLY A 352 -6.98 49.11 -37.97
N ARG A 353 -7.71 49.05 -39.09
CA ARG A 353 -9.18 48.92 -39.11
C ARG A 353 -9.68 47.48 -39.17
N ASP A 354 -8.79 46.54 -39.45
CA ASP A 354 -9.13 45.12 -39.48
C ASP A 354 -9.33 44.59 -38.07
N MET A 355 -10.27 43.67 -37.93
CA MET A 355 -10.53 43.03 -36.65
C MET A 355 -9.42 42.02 -36.34
N GLN A 356 -8.71 42.23 -35.25
CA GLN A 356 -7.56 41.42 -34.83
C GLN A 356 -7.82 40.82 -33.45
N SER A 357 -7.54 39.52 -33.26
CA SER A 357 -7.46 38.92 -31.93
C SER A 357 -6.03 38.91 -31.44
N VAL A 358 -5.79 39.52 -30.28
CA VAL A 358 -4.45 39.65 -29.70
C VAL A 358 -4.46 39.29 -28.22
N SER A 359 -3.33 38.80 -27.74
CA SER A 359 -3.08 38.62 -26.32
C SER A 359 -1.61 38.88 -25.99
N THR A 360 -1.34 39.23 -24.74
CA THR A 360 0.02 39.34 -24.20
C THR A 360 0.08 38.73 -22.82
N THR A 361 1.25 38.22 -22.44
CA THR A 361 1.53 37.73 -21.09
C THR A 361 2.75 38.45 -20.53
N PHE A 362 2.63 38.97 -19.32
CA PHE A 362 3.74 39.65 -18.63
C PHE A 362 3.76 39.29 -17.15
N GLN A 363 4.94 39.39 -16.54
CA GLN A 363 5.14 39.09 -15.13
C GLN A 363 4.91 40.32 -14.25
N ILE A 364 4.26 40.13 -13.10
CA ILE A 364 4.24 41.10 -12.00
C ILE A 364 4.95 40.47 -10.80
N THR A 365 5.77 41.25 -10.10
CA THR A 365 6.55 40.82 -8.93
C THR A 365 6.37 41.79 -7.77
N GLY A 366 6.84 41.42 -6.58
CA GLY A 366 6.77 42.27 -5.38
C GLY A 366 5.42 42.24 -4.66
N LEU A 367 4.59 41.23 -4.92
CA LEU A 367 3.31 41.07 -4.22
C LEU A 367 3.53 40.50 -2.82
N VAL A 368 2.78 41.01 -1.85
CA VAL A 368 2.74 40.46 -0.48
C VAL A 368 2.06 39.09 -0.53
N ALA A 369 2.81 38.03 -0.22
CA ALA A 369 2.31 36.66 -0.18
C ALA A 369 1.07 36.52 0.71
N GLY A 370 0.06 35.79 0.24
CA GLY A 370 -1.19 35.57 0.96
C GLY A 370 -2.18 36.74 0.95
N ALA A 371 -1.79 37.92 0.46
CA ALA A 371 -2.72 39.03 0.29
C ALA A 371 -3.59 38.86 -0.97
N THR A 372 -4.82 39.37 -0.91
CA THR A 372 -5.77 39.36 -2.04
C THR A 372 -5.60 40.60 -2.90
N TYR A 373 -5.57 40.42 -4.21
CA TYR A 373 -5.50 41.49 -5.20
C TYR A 373 -6.63 41.34 -6.23
N ALA A 374 -6.95 42.45 -6.90
CA ALA A 374 -7.84 42.49 -8.05
C ALA A 374 -7.07 43.00 -9.28
N ALA A 375 -7.08 42.24 -10.37
CA ALA A 375 -6.61 42.68 -11.67
C ALA A 375 -7.82 43.18 -12.48
N VAL A 376 -7.87 44.50 -12.70
CA VAL A 376 -8.97 45.21 -13.37
C VAL A 376 -8.53 45.61 -14.76
N SER A 377 -9.26 45.22 -15.80
CA SER A 377 -8.94 45.60 -17.18
C SER A 377 -8.90 47.11 -17.37
N ALA A 378 -7.87 47.61 -18.06
CA ALA A 378 -7.71 49.00 -18.43
C ALA A 378 -7.45 49.15 -19.94
N TYR A 379 -7.98 50.22 -20.52
CA TYR A 379 -8.03 50.44 -21.97
C TYR A 379 -7.54 51.84 -22.34
N CYS A 380 -6.89 51.97 -23.49
CA CYS A 380 -6.61 53.26 -24.11
C CYS A 380 -6.61 53.14 -25.64
N ALA A 381 -6.72 54.28 -26.31
CA ALA A 381 -6.71 54.42 -27.77
C ALA A 381 -5.73 55.52 -28.21
N SER A 382 -5.33 55.46 -29.47
CA SER A 382 -4.34 56.39 -30.05
C SER A 382 -4.74 57.86 -30.08
N ALA A 383 -6.05 58.15 -30.05
CA ALA A 383 -6.59 59.52 -30.11
C ALA A 383 -8.04 59.55 -29.62
N THR A 384 -8.51 60.72 -29.21
CA THR A 384 -9.93 60.96 -28.82
C THR A 384 -10.92 60.82 -29.98
N THR A 385 -10.43 60.85 -31.22
CA THR A 385 -11.21 60.58 -32.44
C THR A 385 -11.26 59.10 -32.80
N ASN A 386 -10.48 58.23 -32.14
CA ASN A 386 -10.46 56.80 -32.37
C ASN A 386 -11.43 56.08 -31.42
N SER A 387 -12.60 55.66 -31.92
CA SER A 387 -13.47 54.71 -31.23
C SER A 387 -12.87 53.30 -31.36
N HIS A 388 -11.78 53.03 -30.64
CA HIS A 388 -11.14 51.72 -30.74
C HIS A 388 -12.02 50.66 -30.08
N TRP A 389 -12.39 49.63 -30.84
CA TRP A 389 -13.29 48.57 -30.40
C TRP A 389 -12.53 47.49 -29.64
N PHE A 390 -13.09 47.04 -28.51
CA PHE A 390 -12.59 45.94 -27.70
C PHE A 390 -13.73 44.96 -27.44
N ASP A 391 -13.58 43.75 -27.94
CA ASP A 391 -14.53 42.64 -27.87
C ASP A 391 -13.81 41.38 -27.37
N ASN A 392 -14.55 40.33 -26.97
CA ASN A 392 -13.97 39.05 -26.50
C ASN A 392 -12.79 39.24 -25.52
N ARG A 393 -12.99 40.11 -24.53
CA ARG A 393 -11.97 40.61 -23.62
C ARG A 393 -11.75 39.62 -22.49
N PHE A 394 -10.50 39.39 -22.08
CA PHE A 394 -10.21 38.55 -20.92
C PHE A 394 -8.98 39.00 -20.14
N VAL A 395 -8.96 38.59 -18.86
CA VAL A 395 -7.83 38.69 -17.94
C VAL A 395 -7.64 37.33 -17.29
N ARG A 396 -6.41 36.81 -17.34
CA ARG A 396 -5.96 35.59 -16.66
C ARG A 396 -4.78 35.93 -15.76
N VAL A 397 -4.77 35.38 -14.55
CA VAL A 397 -3.66 35.49 -13.60
C VAL A 397 -3.19 34.12 -13.19
N ASP A 398 -1.94 33.79 -13.52
CA ASP A 398 -1.29 32.54 -13.16
C ASP A 398 -0.29 32.78 -12.03
N PRO A 399 -0.38 32.04 -10.91
CA PRO A 399 0.61 32.12 -9.84
C PRO A 399 1.94 31.49 -10.29
N VAL A 400 3.05 32.15 -9.97
CA VAL A 400 4.41 31.62 -10.17
C VAL A 400 4.91 31.09 -8.83
N PHE A 401 5.55 29.92 -8.80
CA PHE A 401 6.05 29.30 -7.57
C PHE A 401 7.56 29.45 -7.40
#